data_AF-T0PNE4-F1
#
_entry.id   AF-T0PNE4-F1
#
_cell.length_a   1.000
_cell.length_b   1.000
_cell.length_c   1.000
_cell.angle_alpha   90.00
_cell.angle_beta   90.00
_cell.angle_gamma   90.00
#
_symmetry.space_group_name_H-M   'P 1'
#
loop_
_entity.id
_entity.type
_entity.pdbx_description
1 polymer ?
#
loop_
_entity_poly.entity_id
_entity_poly.type
_entity_poly.pdbx_seq_one_letter_code
_entity_poly.pdbx_strand_id
1 'polypeptide(L)'
;MFKNFLKKTKSELLGQPRADASDCPPEAVIEAASHMPMLTYDVVYACEVDVKITVARRRERKGESVWLVSRSDEPEVVVGSQVYLVNGQRIPEGSEHDTDLFAWDVHSPWPRRLTLVLPPTKTGTLTKKSRSGRDKWDERVVKVARGVLKYYEVLSPSDMKEKGEMDLHRVKLSYLSTKDRPFCICLSKSSSDMLILSFLNDDDRLEWAATIYTVSEMATRGISTAHATQLGLAKPTAIPPIDQDSLGPAFRKAIPF
;
A
#
# COMPACT_ATOMS: atom_id res chain seq x y z
N MET A 1 -33.96 44.14 -15.23
CA MET A 1 -33.69 43.30 -14.03
C MET A 1 -33.04 42.00 -14.48
N PHE A 2 -31.71 41.91 -14.48
CA PHE A 2 -31.00 40.64 -14.66
C PHE A 2 -30.10 40.42 -13.44
N LYS A 3 -30.36 39.30 -12.74
CA LYS A 3 -29.62 38.89 -11.54
C LYS A 3 -28.25 38.39 -11.97
N ASN A 4 -27.19 39.08 -11.56
CA ASN A 4 -25.82 38.60 -11.67
C ASN A 4 -25.60 37.41 -10.74
N PHE A 5 -25.65 36.20 -11.30
CA PHE A 5 -25.15 34.99 -10.67
C PHE A 5 -23.61 35.06 -10.68
N LEU A 6 -23.04 35.61 -9.60
CA LEU A 6 -21.60 35.51 -9.33
C LEU A 6 -21.27 34.02 -9.09
N LYS A 7 -20.67 33.39 -10.10
CA LYS A 7 -19.98 32.12 -9.97
C LYS A 7 -18.84 32.32 -8.97
N LYS A 8 -19.03 31.90 -7.72
CA LYS A 8 -17.92 31.78 -6.76
C LYS A 8 -16.88 30.85 -7.37
N THR A 9 -15.68 31.37 -7.56
CA THR A 9 -14.52 30.60 -8.01
C THR A 9 -14.22 29.53 -6.95
N LYS A 10 -13.84 28.33 -7.42
CA LYS A 10 -13.49 27.15 -6.61
C LYS A 10 -12.44 27.45 -5.52
N SER A 11 -11.71 28.56 -5.66
CA SER A 11 -10.73 29.10 -4.71
C SER A 11 -11.33 29.61 -3.39
N GLU A 12 -12.62 29.96 -3.32
CA GLU A 12 -13.23 30.46 -2.07
C GLU A 12 -13.83 29.34 -1.20
N LEU A 13 -14.14 28.19 -1.82
CA LEU A 13 -14.68 26.98 -1.15
C LEU A 13 -13.59 26.07 -0.58
N LEU A 14 -12.35 26.26 -1.04
CA LEU A 14 -11.15 25.68 -0.48
C LEU A 14 -10.54 26.81 0.33
N GLY A 15 -10.74 26.81 1.66
CA GLY A 15 -10.08 27.79 2.53
C GLY A 15 -8.61 27.94 2.14
N GLN A 16 -8.12 29.19 2.18
CA GLN A 16 -6.76 29.54 1.78
C GLN A 16 -5.76 28.47 2.23
N PRO A 17 -4.95 27.90 1.31
CA PRO A 17 -3.88 27.01 1.72
C PRO A 17 -2.83 27.86 2.43
N ARG A 18 -2.91 27.95 3.76
CA ARG A 18 -1.80 28.39 4.59
C ARG A 18 -0.89 27.20 4.84
N ALA A 19 -0.13 26.86 3.81
CA ALA A 19 1.14 26.15 3.82
C ALA A 19 1.49 25.97 2.33
N ASP A 20 2.71 26.31 1.95
CA ASP A 20 3.25 25.98 0.63
C ASP A 20 2.90 24.52 0.32
N ALA A 21 2.18 24.29 -0.78
CA ALA A 21 1.86 22.95 -1.24
C ALA A 21 3.17 22.30 -1.71
N SER A 22 3.98 21.88 -0.75
CA SER A 22 5.15 21.08 -0.98
C SER A 22 4.68 19.79 -1.63
N ASP A 23 5.27 19.47 -2.78
CA ASP A 23 5.07 18.19 -3.45
C ASP A 23 5.65 17.01 -2.65
N CYS A 24 6.38 17.29 -1.56
CA CYS A 24 6.95 16.32 -0.65
C CYS A 24 6.05 16.13 0.58
N PRO A 25 5.84 14.87 1.03
CA PRO A 25 5.23 14.59 2.32
C PRO A 25 5.97 15.31 3.47
N PRO A 26 5.28 15.60 4.59
CA PRO A 26 5.94 16.17 5.78
C PRO A 26 7.08 15.26 6.27
N GLU A 27 8.19 15.84 6.74
CA GLU A 27 9.38 15.10 7.16
C GLU A 27 9.09 14.07 8.27
N ALA A 28 8.29 14.45 9.27
CA ALA A 28 7.84 13.54 10.33
C ALA A 28 7.09 12.31 9.79
N VAL A 29 6.35 12.45 8.68
CA VAL A 29 5.68 11.33 8.03
C VAL A 29 6.70 10.39 7.39
N ILE A 30 7.73 10.93 6.75
CA ILE A 30 8.80 10.15 6.12
C ILE A 30 9.59 9.37 7.19
N GLU A 31 9.94 10.05 8.28
CA GLU A 31 10.63 9.44 9.43
C GLU A 31 9.79 8.31 10.05
N ALA A 32 8.55 8.60 10.44
CA ALA A 32 7.65 7.59 11.01
C ALA A 32 7.39 6.43 10.06
N ALA A 33 7.23 6.70 8.77
CA ALA A 33 7.04 5.67 7.75
C ALA A 33 8.27 4.77 7.57
N SER A 34 9.48 5.29 7.79
CA SER A 34 10.73 4.50 7.67
C SER A 34 10.91 3.46 8.78
N HIS A 35 10.19 3.61 9.88
CA HIS A 35 10.16 2.71 11.03
C HIS A 35 8.87 1.88 11.12
N MET A 36 7.98 2.01 10.12
CA MET A 36 6.70 1.32 10.11
C MET A 36 6.91 -0.19 10.02
N PRO A 37 6.34 -1.00 10.93
CA PRO A 37 6.52 -2.44 10.88
C PRO A 37 5.90 -3.03 9.62
N MET A 38 6.69 -3.87 8.93
CA MET A 38 6.24 -4.73 7.84
C MET A 38 6.46 -6.19 8.20
N LEU A 39 5.76 -7.07 7.49
CA LEU A 39 5.91 -8.51 7.66
C LEU A 39 6.55 -9.08 6.41
N THR A 40 7.43 -10.06 6.59
CA THR A 40 7.94 -10.88 5.50
C THR A 40 7.60 -12.34 5.73
N TYR A 41 7.37 -13.07 4.66
CA TYR A 41 7.02 -14.48 4.69
C TYR A 41 7.49 -15.14 3.40
N ASP A 42 7.69 -16.45 3.45
CA ASP A 42 8.15 -17.23 2.31
C ASP A 42 7.07 -18.20 1.85
N VAL A 43 7.00 -18.38 0.54
CA VAL A 43 6.16 -19.41 -0.09
C VAL A 43 7.07 -20.26 -0.97
N VAL A 44 6.99 -21.58 -0.79
CA VAL A 44 7.82 -22.56 -1.51
C VAL A 44 6.91 -23.36 -2.43
N TYR A 45 7.26 -23.36 -3.70
CA TYR A 45 6.58 -24.10 -4.76
C TYR A 45 7.40 -25.34 -5.09
N ALA A 46 6.79 -26.51 -5.01
CA ALA A 46 7.48 -27.78 -5.24
C ALA A 46 7.72 -28.05 -6.72
N CYS A 47 6.86 -27.53 -7.60
CA CYS A 47 6.98 -27.64 -9.05
C CYS A 47 6.26 -26.49 -9.78
N GLU A 48 6.42 -26.44 -11.10
CA GLU A 48 5.87 -25.37 -11.95
C GLU A 48 4.35 -25.28 -11.92
N VAL A 49 3.67 -26.42 -11.86
CA VAL A 49 2.20 -26.48 -11.84
C VAL A 49 1.60 -25.92 -10.54
N ASP A 50 2.40 -25.72 -9.50
CA ASP A 50 1.95 -25.13 -8.24
C ASP A 50 1.89 -23.60 -8.30
N VAL A 51 2.50 -22.96 -9.31
CA VAL A 51 2.53 -21.50 -9.43
C VAL A 51 1.19 -20.98 -9.98
N LYS A 52 0.32 -20.52 -9.07
CA LYS A 52 -0.98 -19.91 -9.43
C LYS A 52 -1.09 -18.43 -9.11
N ILE A 53 0.04 -17.74 -9.06
CA ILE A 53 0.10 -16.32 -8.73
C ILE A 53 0.29 -15.47 -9.98
N THR A 54 -0.35 -14.30 -10.00
CA THR A 54 -0.10 -13.27 -11.00
C THR A 54 0.53 -12.07 -10.31
N VAL A 55 1.55 -11.51 -10.94
CA VAL A 55 2.26 -10.33 -10.47
C VAL A 55 2.03 -9.15 -11.43
N ALA A 56 1.93 -7.95 -10.87
CA ALA A 56 1.93 -6.71 -11.62
C ALA A 56 3.28 -6.02 -11.38
N ARG A 57 3.98 -5.72 -12.48
CA ARG A 57 5.20 -4.92 -12.44
C ARG A 57 4.83 -3.44 -12.48
N ARG A 58 5.20 -2.70 -11.44
CA ARG A 58 5.00 -1.24 -11.34
C ARG A 58 6.36 -0.57 -11.33
N ARG A 59 6.52 0.49 -12.12
CA ARG A 59 7.78 1.22 -12.25
C ARG A 59 7.54 2.71 -12.11
N GLU A 60 8.40 3.42 -11.39
CA GLU A 60 8.47 4.89 -11.45
C GLU A 60 9.43 5.34 -12.56
N ARG A 61 9.24 6.53 -13.13
CA ARG A 61 10.01 7.06 -14.28
C ARG A 61 11.54 6.90 -14.16
N LYS A 62 12.10 6.86 -12.95
CA LYS A 62 13.53 6.66 -12.66
C LYS A 62 13.75 5.80 -11.41
N GLY A 63 13.22 4.58 -11.40
CA GLY A 63 13.41 3.65 -10.29
C GLY A 63 13.43 2.19 -10.70
N GLU A 64 13.76 1.35 -9.73
CA GLU A 64 13.59 -0.10 -9.80
C GLU A 64 12.10 -0.45 -9.95
N SER A 65 11.85 -1.57 -10.60
CA SER A 65 10.53 -2.13 -10.78
C SER A 65 10.11 -2.87 -9.52
N VAL A 66 8.88 -2.62 -9.10
CA VAL A 66 8.24 -3.32 -8.00
C VAL A 66 7.34 -4.41 -8.55
N TRP A 67 7.49 -5.61 -8.02
CA TRP A 67 6.67 -6.77 -8.35
C TRP A 67 5.62 -6.94 -7.25
N LEU A 68 4.35 -6.67 -7.56
CA LEU A 68 3.26 -6.82 -6.60
C LEU A 68 2.37 -8.00 -6.98
N VAL A 69 1.99 -8.82 -6.01
CA VAL A 69 0.96 -9.85 -6.23
C VAL A 69 -0.35 -9.16 -6.60
N SER A 70 -0.85 -9.40 -7.80
CA SER A 70 -2.11 -8.84 -8.31
C SER A 70 -3.28 -9.83 -8.20
N ARG A 71 -2.99 -11.13 -8.28
CA ARG A 71 -3.94 -12.22 -8.07
C ARG A 71 -3.21 -13.44 -7.49
N SER A 72 -3.90 -14.19 -6.64
CA SER A 72 -3.47 -15.50 -6.16
C SER A 72 -4.70 -16.34 -5.88
N ASP A 73 -4.66 -17.61 -6.30
CA ASP A 73 -5.64 -18.62 -5.88
C ASP A 73 -5.17 -19.37 -4.61
N GLU A 74 -3.90 -19.17 -4.20
CA GLU A 74 -3.33 -19.72 -2.97
C GLU A 74 -3.58 -18.75 -1.79
N PRO A 75 -4.20 -19.21 -0.69
CA PRO A 75 -4.61 -18.37 0.43
C PRO A 75 -3.42 -17.78 1.22
N GLU A 76 -2.27 -18.45 1.22
CA GLU A 76 -1.04 -17.97 1.83
C GLU A 76 -0.41 -16.79 1.08
N VAL A 77 -0.67 -16.62 -0.21
CA VAL A 77 -0.09 -15.52 -1.00
C VAL A 77 -1.05 -14.34 -1.02
N VAL A 78 -0.74 -13.34 -0.22
CA VAL A 78 -1.62 -12.18 -0.04
C VAL A 78 -1.47 -11.18 -1.18
N VAL A 79 -2.57 -10.90 -1.89
CA VAL A 79 -2.66 -9.84 -2.90
C VAL A 79 -2.20 -8.49 -2.34
N GLY A 80 -1.38 -7.77 -3.09
CA GLY A 80 -0.76 -6.51 -2.70
C GLY A 80 0.57 -6.66 -1.95
N SER A 81 1.02 -7.90 -1.69
CA SER A 81 2.39 -8.16 -1.23
C SER A 81 3.40 -7.83 -2.32
N GLN A 82 4.57 -7.34 -1.95
CA GLN A 82 5.70 -7.21 -2.85
C GLN A 82 6.46 -8.54 -2.90
N VAL A 83 6.73 -9.05 -4.09
CA VAL A 83 7.73 -10.11 -4.26
C VAL A 83 9.09 -9.45 -4.24
N TYR A 84 9.88 -9.73 -3.20
CA TYR A 84 11.15 -9.06 -2.95
C TYR A 84 12.35 -9.90 -3.37
N LEU A 85 12.27 -11.23 -3.19
CA LEU A 85 13.27 -12.20 -3.64
C LEU A 85 12.60 -13.39 -4.32
N VAL A 86 13.32 -13.97 -5.27
CA VAL A 86 13.09 -15.32 -5.78
C VAL A 86 14.36 -16.11 -5.50
N ASN A 87 14.24 -17.26 -4.84
CA ASN A 87 15.38 -18.12 -4.52
C ASN A 87 16.49 -17.35 -3.78
N GLY A 88 16.10 -16.46 -2.86
CA GLY A 88 17.03 -15.65 -2.06
C GLY A 88 17.73 -14.52 -2.83
N GLN A 89 17.45 -14.37 -4.13
CA GLN A 89 18.07 -13.39 -5.02
C GLN A 89 17.08 -12.29 -5.42
N ARG A 90 17.63 -11.11 -5.67
CA ARG A 90 16.85 -10.00 -6.23
C ARG A 90 16.42 -10.32 -7.66
N ILE A 91 15.18 -10.03 -7.97
CA ILE A 91 14.66 -10.14 -9.34
C ILE A 91 15.40 -9.11 -10.20
N PRO A 92 16.10 -9.52 -11.27
CA PRO A 92 16.78 -8.59 -12.16
C PRO A 92 15.81 -7.62 -12.84
N GLU A 93 16.28 -6.44 -13.22
CA GLU A 93 15.51 -5.53 -14.06
C GLU A 93 15.36 -6.11 -15.48
N GLY A 94 14.25 -6.80 -15.73
CA GLY A 94 13.85 -7.25 -17.08
C GLY A 94 13.15 -6.17 -17.91
N SER A 95 12.56 -6.56 -19.04
CA SER A 95 11.73 -5.65 -19.88
C SER A 95 10.42 -5.24 -19.20
N GLU A 96 9.83 -4.09 -19.56
CA GLU A 96 8.59 -3.60 -18.91
C GLU A 96 7.38 -4.54 -19.07
N HIS A 97 7.43 -5.43 -20.06
CA HIS A 97 6.39 -6.42 -20.33
C HIS A 97 6.68 -7.79 -19.71
N ASP A 98 7.83 -7.92 -19.05
CA ASP A 98 8.19 -9.13 -18.33
C ASP A 98 7.33 -9.23 -17.07
N THR A 99 6.40 -10.17 -17.09
CA THR A 99 5.49 -10.49 -15.98
C THR A 99 5.69 -11.91 -15.47
N ASP A 100 6.59 -12.67 -16.11
CA ASP A 100 6.96 -14.00 -15.67
C ASP A 100 8.04 -13.88 -14.59
N LEU A 101 7.64 -14.19 -13.37
CA LEU A 101 8.49 -14.06 -12.18
C LEU A 101 9.75 -14.94 -12.25
N PHE A 102 9.70 -16.02 -13.03
CA PHE A 102 10.76 -17.02 -13.11
C PHE A 102 11.45 -17.10 -14.47
N ALA A 103 11.08 -16.27 -15.45
CA ALA A 103 11.68 -16.30 -16.79
C ALA A 103 13.21 -16.11 -16.77
N TRP A 104 13.73 -15.38 -15.79
CA TRP A 104 15.17 -15.17 -15.64
C TRP A 104 15.89 -16.34 -14.95
N ASP A 105 15.18 -17.21 -14.24
CA ASP A 105 15.71 -18.30 -13.44
C ASP A 105 15.48 -19.67 -14.09
N VAL A 106 15.75 -19.75 -15.39
CA VAL A 106 15.62 -20.97 -16.21
C VAL A 106 16.54 -22.12 -15.78
N HIS A 107 17.52 -21.86 -14.91
CA HIS A 107 18.48 -22.85 -14.45
C HIS A 107 18.27 -23.32 -13.01
N SER A 108 17.49 -22.61 -12.18
CA SER A 108 17.18 -23.13 -10.84
C SER A 108 16.22 -24.30 -10.94
N PRO A 109 16.61 -25.50 -10.48
CA PRO A 109 15.68 -26.60 -10.33
C PRO A 109 14.62 -26.23 -9.28
N TRP A 110 13.48 -26.91 -9.38
CA TRP A 110 12.48 -26.90 -8.32
C TRP A 110 13.05 -27.61 -7.07
N PRO A 111 12.60 -27.24 -5.86
CA PRO A 111 11.56 -26.25 -5.55
C PRO A 111 12.04 -24.79 -5.63
N ARG A 112 11.11 -23.87 -5.87
CA ARG A 112 11.39 -22.43 -5.92
C ARG A 112 10.75 -21.71 -4.74
N ARG A 113 11.45 -20.73 -4.18
CA ARG A 113 11.02 -19.92 -3.03
C ARG A 113 10.77 -18.48 -3.43
N LEU A 114 9.65 -17.93 -2.98
CA LEU A 114 9.36 -16.51 -3.04
C LEU A 114 9.44 -15.91 -1.64
N THR A 115 10.20 -14.82 -1.49
CA THR A 115 10.17 -14.00 -0.28
C THR A 115 9.28 -12.80 -0.54
N LEU A 116 8.15 -12.77 0.15
CA LEU A 116 7.15 -11.73 0.02
C LEU A 116 7.23 -10.77 1.21
N VAL A 117 6.86 -9.53 0.95
CA VAL A 117 6.73 -8.49 1.96
C VAL A 117 5.30 -7.98 1.95
N LEU A 118 4.66 -7.91 3.11
CA LEU A 118 3.31 -7.40 3.31
C LEU A 118 3.37 -5.92 3.71
N PRO A 119 2.56 -5.06 3.07
CA PRO A 119 2.41 -3.69 3.53
C PRO A 119 1.70 -3.66 4.90
N PRO A 120 1.91 -2.61 5.71
CA PRO A 120 1.09 -2.39 6.88
C PRO A 120 -0.39 -2.21 6.50
N THR A 121 -1.28 -2.58 7.41
CA THR A 121 -2.72 -2.39 7.24
C THR A 121 -3.28 -1.59 8.40
N LYS A 122 -4.21 -0.68 8.12
CA LYS A 122 -4.88 0.09 9.17
C LYS A 122 -6.35 0.27 8.83
N THR A 123 -7.21 0.09 9.84
CA THR A 123 -8.65 0.30 9.75
C THR A 123 -9.10 1.17 10.91
N GLY A 124 -10.00 2.12 10.64
CA GLY A 124 -10.58 2.93 11.70
C GLY A 124 -11.63 3.90 11.16
N THR A 125 -12.39 4.49 12.07
CA THR A 125 -13.43 5.45 11.73
C THR A 125 -12.81 6.84 11.58
N LEU A 126 -12.96 7.44 10.39
CA LEU A 126 -12.42 8.76 10.08
C LEU A 126 -13.50 9.65 9.47
N THR A 127 -13.36 10.97 9.67
CA THR A 127 -14.20 11.93 8.95
C THR A 127 -13.57 12.31 7.63
N LYS A 128 -14.32 12.15 6.54
CA LYS A 128 -13.85 12.32 5.16
C LYS A 128 -14.61 13.46 4.48
N LYS A 129 -13.93 14.27 3.66
CA LYS A 129 -14.60 15.22 2.75
C LYS A 129 -15.11 14.52 1.49
N SER A 130 -16.29 14.90 1.01
CA SER A 130 -16.83 14.43 -0.26
C SER A 130 -15.91 14.79 -1.43
N ARG A 131 -15.72 13.83 -2.35
CA ARG A 131 -14.98 14.04 -3.60
C ARG A 131 -15.80 14.82 -4.64
N SER A 132 -17.10 15.01 -4.42
CA SER A 132 -18.02 15.66 -5.36
C SER A 132 -17.92 17.19 -5.38
N GLY A 133 -16.90 17.78 -4.73
CA GLY A 133 -16.76 19.24 -4.59
C GLY A 133 -17.76 19.91 -3.64
N ARG A 134 -18.72 19.15 -3.07
CA ARG A 134 -19.60 19.64 -2.00
C ARG A 134 -18.81 19.69 -0.70
N ASP A 135 -19.03 20.75 0.10
CA ASP A 135 -18.44 20.84 1.43
C ASP A 135 -19.21 19.99 2.44
N LYS A 136 -19.25 18.69 2.16
CA LYS A 136 -19.88 17.68 3.00
C LYS A 136 -18.79 16.81 3.60
N TRP A 137 -18.84 16.66 4.92
CA TRP A 137 -17.98 15.79 5.69
C TRP A 137 -18.81 14.63 6.21
N ASP A 138 -18.33 13.41 5.99
CA ASP A 138 -19.03 12.19 6.32
C ASP A 138 -18.09 11.29 7.12
N GLU A 139 -18.57 10.74 8.22
CA GLU A 139 -17.85 9.70 8.97
C GLU A 139 -17.91 8.37 8.20
N ARG A 140 -16.76 7.71 8.05
CA ARG A 140 -16.63 6.45 7.32
C ARG A 140 -15.64 5.54 8.03
N VAL A 141 -15.88 4.24 7.96
CA VAL A 141 -14.83 3.25 8.24
C VAL A 141 -13.87 3.30 7.06
N VAL A 142 -12.61 3.63 7.32
CA VAL A 142 -11.54 3.69 6.33
C VAL A 142 -10.63 2.49 6.54
N LYS A 143 -10.25 1.82 5.46
CA LYS A 143 -9.34 0.68 5.45
C LYS A 143 -8.23 0.94 4.43
N VAL A 144 -6.99 0.92 4.89
CA VAL A 144 -5.79 0.94 4.07
C VAL A 144 -5.20 -0.46 4.08
N ALA A 145 -5.18 -1.11 2.91
CA ALA A 145 -4.62 -2.44 2.72
C ALA A 145 -4.30 -2.67 1.24
N ARG A 146 -3.30 -3.49 0.95
CA ARG A 146 -3.03 -4.00 -0.41
C ARG A 146 -2.83 -2.91 -1.47
N GLY A 147 -2.21 -1.78 -1.11
CA GLY A 147 -2.01 -0.66 -2.03
C GLY A 147 -3.27 0.17 -2.33
N VAL A 148 -4.36 -0.04 -1.59
CA VAL A 148 -5.64 0.65 -1.80
C VAL A 148 -6.17 1.19 -0.48
N LEU A 149 -6.76 2.39 -0.52
CA LEU A 149 -7.59 2.93 0.54
C LEU A 149 -9.06 2.79 0.13
N LYS A 150 -9.82 2.03 0.92
CA LYS A 150 -11.28 1.87 0.76
C LYS A 150 -12.00 2.56 1.91
N TYR A 151 -13.20 3.05 1.67
CA TYR A 151 -14.04 3.63 2.71
C TYR A 151 -15.50 3.17 2.62
N TYR A 152 -16.09 2.94 3.78
CA TYR A 152 -17.37 2.28 3.95
C TYR A 152 -18.32 3.14 4.78
N GLU A 153 -19.59 3.11 4.40
CA GLU A 153 -20.70 3.57 5.22
C GLU A 153 -21.17 2.41 6.08
N VAL A 154 -21.26 2.63 7.39
CA VAL A 154 -21.79 1.62 8.32
C VAL A 154 -23.31 1.72 8.29
N LEU A 155 -23.97 0.67 7.79
CA LEU A 155 -25.43 0.58 7.76
C LEU A 155 -25.96 -0.08 9.04
N SER A 156 -25.20 -1.04 9.58
CA SER A 156 -25.42 -1.68 10.88
C SER A 156 -24.09 -2.23 11.42
N PRO A 157 -24.01 -2.71 12.67
CA PRO A 157 -22.77 -3.27 13.22
C PRO A 157 -22.15 -4.41 12.39
N SER A 158 -22.96 -5.15 11.63
CA SER A 158 -22.52 -6.27 10.78
C SER A 158 -22.58 -5.97 9.28
N ASP A 159 -23.06 -4.79 8.88
CA ASP A 159 -23.25 -4.45 7.47
C ASP A 159 -22.60 -3.11 7.11
N MET A 160 -21.68 -3.18 6.14
CA MET A 160 -20.91 -2.06 5.65
C MET A 160 -21.02 -1.96 4.14
N LYS A 161 -21.39 -0.79 3.64
CA LYS A 161 -21.48 -0.51 2.21
C LYS A 161 -20.24 0.22 1.72
N GLU A 162 -19.51 -0.35 0.77
CA GLU A 162 -18.40 0.33 0.12
C GLU A 162 -18.91 1.59 -0.61
N LYS A 163 -18.32 2.75 -0.31
CA LYS A 163 -18.68 4.04 -0.93
C LYS A 163 -17.66 4.50 -1.94
N GLY A 164 -16.47 3.92 -1.91
CA GLY A 164 -15.45 4.11 -2.92
C GLY A 164 -14.07 3.74 -2.42
N GLU A 165 -13.12 3.92 -3.33
CA GLU A 165 -11.74 3.56 -3.13
C GLU A 165 -10.78 4.55 -3.80
N MET A 166 -9.52 4.44 -3.45
CA MET A 166 -8.39 5.14 -4.04
C MET A 166 -7.21 4.18 -4.07
N ASP A 167 -6.77 3.80 -5.28
CA ASP A 167 -5.47 3.15 -5.45
C ASP A 167 -4.37 4.13 -4.98
N LEU A 168 -3.40 3.66 -4.21
CA LEU A 168 -2.37 4.48 -3.58
C LEU A 168 -1.08 4.56 -4.41
N HIS A 169 -1.03 3.96 -5.60
CA HIS A 169 0.12 4.11 -6.50
C HIS A 169 0.31 5.58 -6.88
N ARG A 170 1.48 6.14 -6.56
CA ARG A 170 1.87 7.53 -6.85
C ARG A 170 0.91 8.57 -6.28
N VAL A 171 0.28 8.28 -5.14
CA VAL A 171 -0.55 9.27 -4.46
C VAL A 171 0.35 10.28 -3.76
N LYS A 172 0.07 11.56 -3.93
CA LYS A 172 0.72 12.63 -3.16
C LYS A 172 -0.01 12.78 -1.83
N LEU A 173 0.76 12.84 -0.75
CA LEU A 173 0.25 13.10 0.60
C LEU A 173 0.71 14.49 1.05
N SER A 174 -0.25 15.29 1.53
CA SER A 174 0.02 16.62 2.09
C SER A 174 -0.81 16.86 3.34
N TYR A 175 -0.31 17.69 4.26
CA TYR A 175 -1.08 18.17 5.39
C TYR A 175 -1.90 19.40 5.00
N LEU A 176 -3.09 19.51 5.60
CA LEU A 176 -3.92 20.69 5.51
C LEU A 176 -4.66 20.91 6.81
N SER A 177 -5.22 22.10 6.94
CA SER A 177 -6.13 22.48 8.01
C SER A 177 -7.32 23.22 7.41
N THR A 178 -8.49 23.03 7.98
CA THR A 178 -9.64 23.93 7.76
C THR A 178 -9.96 24.68 9.03
N LYS A 179 -10.85 25.68 8.94
CA LYS A 179 -11.28 26.48 10.10
C LYS A 179 -11.75 25.61 11.28
N ASP A 180 -12.45 24.51 10.98
CA ASP A 180 -13.08 23.65 12.00
C ASP A 180 -12.36 22.30 12.16
N ARG A 181 -11.32 22.03 11.35
CA ARG A 181 -10.61 20.73 11.32
C ARG A 181 -9.11 20.96 11.16
N PRO A 182 -8.38 21.17 12.27
CA PRO A 182 -6.96 21.53 12.23
C PRO A 182 -6.07 20.37 11.77
N PHE A 183 -6.46 19.12 12.02
CA PHE A 183 -5.69 17.94 11.67
C PHE A 183 -6.30 17.25 10.46
N CYS A 184 -5.84 17.59 9.26
CA CYS A 184 -6.27 16.92 8.03
C CYS A 184 -5.08 16.49 7.16
N ILE A 185 -5.32 15.47 6.33
CA ILE A 185 -4.44 15.11 5.20
C ILE A 185 -5.23 15.18 3.89
N CYS A 186 -4.55 15.58 2.81
CA CYS A 186 -5.03 15.43 1.43
C CYS A 186 -4.20 14.37 0.71
N LEU A 187 -4.89 13.39 0.16
CA LEU A 187 -4.36 12.42 -0.79
C LEU A 187 -4.78 12.85 -2.18
N SER A 188 -3.83 13.02 -3.10
CA SER A 188 -4.14 13.47 -4.46
C SER A 188 -3.34 12.72 -5.53
N LYS A 189 -4.01 12.37 -6.63
CA LYS A 189 -3.36 11.91 -7.88
C LYS A 189 -3.38 12.99 -8.95
N SER A 190 -4.40 13.84 -8.91
CA SER A 190 -4.59 14.98 -9.79
C SER A 190 -5.48 16.01 -9.10
N SER A 191 -5.70 17.16 -9.72
CA SER A 191 -6.61 18.20 -9.19
C SER A 191 -8.08 17.77 -9.13
N SER A 192 -8.46 16.70 -9.83
CA SER A 192 -9.83 16.11 -9.82
C SER A 192 -9.93 14.83 -8.98
N ASP A 193 -8.80 14.20 -8.66
CA ASP A 193 -8.72 12.98 -7.85
C ASP A 193 -8.05 13.29 -6.51
N MET A 194 -8.86 13.83 -5.58
CA MET A 194 -8.44 14.18 -4.23
C MET A 194 -9.35 13.54 -3.18
N LEU A 195 -8.77 13.15 -2.05
CA LEU A 195 -9.46 12.66 -0.86
C LEU A 195 -8.89 13.38 0.36
N ILE A 196 -9.77 14.02 1.14
CA ILE A 196 -9.37 14.69 2.38
C ILE A 196 -9.92 13.90 3.57
N LEU A 197 -9.06 13.60 4.53
CA LEU A 197 -9.38 12.94 5.79
C LEU A 197 -9.05 13.87 6.95
N SER A 198 -9.89 13.86 7.98
CA SER A 198 -9.78 14.65 9.21
C SER A 198 -9.64 13.73 10.40
N PHE A 199 -8.79 14.14 11.33
CA PHE A 199 -8.41 13.42 12.55
C PHE A 199 -8.75 14.25 13.79
N LEU A 200 -8.81 13.59 14.94
CA LEU A 200 -9.13 14.23 16.22
C LEU A 200 -7.93 14.97 16.81
N ASN A 201 -6.74 14.42 16.60
CA ASN A 201 -5.48 14.95 17.11
C ASN A 201 -4.36 14.74 16.08
N ASP A 202 -3.18 15.27 16.37
CA ASP A 202 -2.04 15.20 15.47
C ASP A 202 -1.37 13.82 15.44
N ASP A 203 -1.36 13.10 16.58
CA ASP A 203 -0.76 11.77 16.67
C ASP A 203 -1.48 10.78 15.74
N ASP A 204 -2.81 10.79 15.76
CA ASP A 204 -3.65 10.02 14.85
C ASP A 204 -3.39 10.40 13.39
N ARG A 205 -3.25 11.71 13.11
CA ARG A 205 -2.95 12.21 11.76
C ARG A 205 -1.59 11.66 11.29
N LEU A 206 -0.57 11.72 12.13
CA LEU A 206 0.77 11.24 11.82
C LEU A 206 0.78 9.73 11.58
N GLU A 207 0.16 8.95 12.46
CA GLU A 207 0.13 7.49 12.35
C GLU A 207 -0.58 7.02 11.06
N TRP A 208 -1.72 7.63 10.74
CA TRP A 208 -2.43 7.35 9.49
C TRP A 208 -1.64 7.82 8.27
N ALA A 209 -1.04 9.01 8.32
CA ALA A 209 -0.23 9.53 7.23
C ALA A 209 0.97 8.63 6.94
N ALA A 210 1.69 8.20 7.99
CA ALA A 210 2.82 7.29 7.88
C ALA A 210 2.39 5.95 7.28
N THR A 211 1.27 5.37 7.76
CA THR A 211 0.75 4.12 7.20
C THR A 211 0.43 4.27 5.71
N ILE A 212 -0.34 5.29 5.33
CA ILE A 212 -0.73 5.52 3.93
C ILE A 212 0.50 5.76 3.05
N TYR A 213 1.47 6.52 3.56
CA TYR A 213 2.71 6.79 2.85
C TYR A 213 3.55 5.52 2.66
N THR A 214 3.75 4.69 3.70
CA THR A 214 4.45 3.40 3.58
C THR A 214 3.78 2.50 2.54
N VAL A 215 2.45 2.38 2.57
CA VAL A 215 1.71 1.57 1.58
C VAL A 215 1.84 2.14 0.17
N SER A 216 1.84 3.46 0.01
CA SER A 216 2.01 4.12 -1.28
C SER A 216 3.42 3.91 -1.84
N GLU A 217 4.47 4.15 -1.03
CA GLU A 217 5.86 3.95 -1.43
C GLU A 217 6.09 2.49 -1.80
N MET A 218 5.61 1.54 -1.00
CA MET A 218 5.70 0.13 -1.35
C MET A 218 5.00 -0.20 -2.67
N ALA A 219 3.86 0.42 -2.95
CA ALA A 219 3.13 0.23 -4.20
C ALA A 219 3.77 0.92 -5.42
N THR A 220 4.72 1.84 -5.22
CA THR A 220 5.32 2.68 -6.28
C THR A 220 6.81 2.44 -6.49
N ARG A 221 7.57 2.32 -5.41
CA ARG A 221 9.03 2.21 -5.36
C ARG A 221 9.51 0.97 -4.60
N GLY A 222 8.60 0.28 -3.90
CA GLY A 222 8.92 -0.87 -3.08
C GLY A 222 9.34 -0.46 -1.67
N ILE A 223 9.81 -1.43 -0.89
CA ILE A 223 10.27 -1.14 0.47
C ILE A 223 11.58 -0.33 0.48
N SER A 224 11.70 0.57 1.45
CA SER A 224 12.92 1.36 1.67
C SER A 224 14.08 0.50 2.22
N THR A 225 15.29 1.07 2.22
CA THR A 225 16.48 0.46 2.81
C THR A 225 16.35 0.19 4.32
N ALA A 226 15.68 1.10 5.05
CA ALA A 226 15.39 0.93 6.46
C ALA A 226 14.54 -0.33 6.70
N HIS A 227 13.48 -0.50 5.91
CA HIS A 227 12.63 -1.67 5.97
C HIS A 227 13.34 -2.95 5.54
N ALA A 228 14.15 -2.90 4.47
CA ALA A 228 14.97 -4.04 4.06
C ALA A 228 15.93 -4.48 5.18
N THR A 229 16.49 -3.53 5.92
CA THR A 229 17.36 -3.80 7.08
C THR A 229 16.57 -4.41 8.23
N GLN A 230 15.42 -3.82 8.57
CA GLN A 230 14.51 -4.32 9.61
C GLN A 230 14.08 -5.77 9.34
N LEU A 231 13.82 -6.11 8.08
CA LEU A 231 13.39 -7.45 7.66
C LEU A 231 14.55 -8.43 7.45
N GLY A 232 15.81 -8.01 7.61
CA GLY A 232 16.97 -8.85 7.33
C GLY A 232 17.18 -9.16 5.84
N LEU A 233 16.56 -8.39 4.96
CA LEU A 233 16.60 -8.54 3.49
C LEU A 233 17.63 -7.65 2.81
N ALA A 234 18.40 -6.87 3.57
CA ALA A 234 19.44 -5.97 3.06
C ALA A 234 20.61 -6.71 2.39
N LYS A 235 20.76 -8.02 2.61
CA LYS A 235 21.71 -8.89 1.92
C LYS A 235 20.96 -10.01 1.22
N PRO A 236 21.45 -10.50 0.06
CA PRO A 236 20.93 -11.73 -0.54
C PRO A 236 20.94 -12.83 0.52
N THR A 237 19.79 -13.41 0.79
CA THR A 237 19.67 -14.50 1.75
C THR A 237 20.05 -15.77 1.01
N ALA A 238 21.08 -16.47 1.51
CA ALA A 238 21.36 -17.81 1.00
C ALA A 238 20.11 -18.67 1.20
N ILE A 239 19.69 -19.40 0.16
CA ILE A 239 18.65 -20.42 0.30
C ILE A 239 19.21 -21.45 1.29
N PRO A 240 18.61 -21.64 2.48
CA PRO A 240 19.00 -22.76 3.32
C PRO A 240 18.79 -24.03 2.52
N PRO A 241 19.75 -24.98 2.52
CA PRO A 241 19.51 -26.28 1.89
C PRO A 241 18.22 -26.84 2.48
N ILE A 242 17.30 -27.24 1.60
CA ILE A 242 16.07 -27.90 2.00
C ILE A 242 16.49 -29.23 2.59
N ASP A 243 16.43 -29.31 3.91
CA ASP A 243 16.44 -30.60 4.55
C ASP A 243 15.12 -31.27 4.14
N GLN A 244 15.20 -32.34 3.35
CA GLN A 244 14.03 -33.06 2.87
C GLN A 244 13.17 -33.58 4.03
N ASP A 245 13.73 -33.61 5.24
CA ASP A 245 13.06 -33.98 6.49
C ASP A 245 12.52 -32.79 7.31
N SER A 246 12.74 -31.53 6.90
CA SER A 246 12.33 -30.34 7.68
C SER A 246 10.94 -29.79 7.35
N LEU A 247 9.99 -30.64 6.94
CA LEU A 247 8.59 -30.34 7.29
C LEU A 247 8.48 -30.50 8.80
N GLY A 248 8.78 -29.40 9.51
CA GLY A 248 8.88 -29.41 10.96
C GLY A 248 7.62 -29.99 11.62
N PRO A 249 7.74 -30.55 12.84
CA PRO A 249 6.66 -31.25 13.54
C PRO A 249 5.37 -30.41 13.77
N ALA A 250 5.41 -29.10 13.50
CA ALA A 250 4.23 -28.22 13.48
C ALA A 250 3.26 -28.52 12.31
N PHE A 251 3.76 -28.92 11.13
CA PHE A 251 2.91 -29.19 9.96
C PHE A 251 2.08 -30.47 10.13
N ARG A 252 2.60 -31.48 10.84
CA ARG A 252 1.89 -32.74 11.13
C ARG A 252 0.92 -32.66 12.32
N LYS A 253 0.94 -31.59 13.11
CA LYS A 253 0.05 -31.41 14.29
C LYS A 253 -1.22 -30.60 14.00
N ALA A 254 -1.29 -29.87 12.89
CA ALA A 254 -2.38 -28.93 12.61
C ALA A 254 -3.46 -29.45 11.64
N ILE A 255 -3.25 -30.61 11.01
CA ILE A 255 -4.23 -31.24 10.11
C ILE A 255 -4.45 -32.69 10.58
N PRO A 256 -5.51 -32.98 11.36
CA PRO A 256 -5.98 -34.34 11.53
C PRO A 256 -6.71 -34.75 10.24
N PHE A 257 -6.34 -35.89 9.68
CA PHE A 257 -7.25 -36.62 8.79
C PHE A 257 -8.39 -37.21 9.63
#